data_AF-A0A1C2AIN4-F1
#
_entry.id   AF-A0A1C2AIN4-F1
#
_cell.length_a   1.000
_cell.length_b   1.000
_cell.length_c   1.000
_cell.angle_alpha   90.00
_cell.angle_beta   90.00
_cell.angle_gamma   90.00
#
_symmetry.space_group_name_H-M   'P 1'
#
loop_
_entity.id
_entity.type
_entity.pdbx_description
1 polymer ?
#
loop_
_entity_poly.entity_id
_entity_poly.type
_entity_poly.pdbx_seq_one_letter_code
_entity_poly.pdbx_strand_id
1 'polypeptide(L)'
;MLEKKSLKKFSKKRDLIELCDDLLSSKGAAFGITLARDILFRYHNLSHEDKLNFLLQVNEKYKPDTANIDNAIKDYTENKNSRSILNLSRITSGTRKELFVRLNMAPNGTAEIVSLREDLQMFLLKNPELKELDYDLIDIFKNWFNPGFLKLRKITWDTKAAILEKLLKYEKVHSMKDMNELKIRLGENRRFFAYFHPALEDEPIIFVEIALTKGLAKSIQELTRPNDEKN
;
A
#
# COMPACT_ATOMS: atom_id res chain seq x y z
N MET A 1 -24.46 33.53 -11.89
CA MET A 1 -25.22 33.23 -10.65
C MET A 1 -25.97 31.93 -10.86
N LEU A 2 -25.36 30.80 -10.49
CA LEU A 2 -25.95 29.46 -10.33
C LEU A 2 -24.74 28.60 -9.91
N GLU A 3 -24.64 28.20 -8.63
CA GLU A 3 -23.71 27.20 -8.03
C GLU A 3 -23.24 27.56 -6.60
N LYS A 4 -24.17 27.87 -5.68
CA LYS A 4 -23.85 27.88 -4.23
C LYS A 4 -24.91 27.22 -3.34
N LYS A 5 -25.88 26.49 -3.92
CA LYS A 5 -27.04 25.97 -3.18
C LYS A 5 -27.15 24.44 -3.03
N SER A 6 -26.28 23.62 -3.62
CA SER A 6 -26.36 22.15 -3.49
C SER A 6 -25.43 21.53 -2.44
N LEU A 7 -24.51 22.30 -1.83
CA LEU A 7 -23.53 21.76 -0.85
C LEU A 7 -23.90 22.03 0.62
N LYS A 8 -25.09 22.54 0.91
CA LYS A 8 -25.56 22.83 2.29
C LYS A 8 -26.72 21.92 2.69
N LYS A 9 -26.44 20.62 2.90
CA LYS A 9 -27.18 19.74 3.83
C LYS A 9 -26.52 18.35 3.93
N PHE A 10 -25.46 18.22 4.72
CA PHE A 10 -25.09 16.94 5.33
C PHE A 10 -24.90 17.16 6.83
N SER A 11 -26.04 17.07 7.52
CA SER A 11 -26.18 17.01 8.97
C SER A 11 -25.61 15.70 9.54
N LYS A 12 -24.93 15.79 10.70
CA LYS A 12 -24.20 14.73 11.42
C LYS A 12 -23.01 14.17 10.62
N LYS A 13 -21.81 14.26 11.21
CA LYS A 13 -20.58 13.67 10.66
C LYS A 13 -20.84 12.15 10.55
N ARG A 14 -21.15 11.65 9.35
CA ARG A 14 -21.42 10.21 9.12
C ARG A 14 -20.23 9.42 9.63
N ASP A 15 -20.53 8.31 10.31
CA ASP A 15 -19.49 7.46 10.87
C ASP A 15 -18.69 6.78 9.75
N LEU A 16 -17.40 6.53 9.99
CA LEU A 16 -16.49 6.01 8.96
C LEU A 16 -16.83 4.56 8.59
N ILE A 17 -17.36 3.79 9.54
CA ILE A 17 -17.79 2.41 9.30
C ILE A 17 -19.09 2.37 8.49
N GLU A 18 -20.02 3.31 8.70
CA GLU A 18 -21.21 3.46 7.85
C GLU A 18 -20.82 3.71 6.38
N LEU A 19 -19.80 4.53 6.13
CA LEU A 19 -19.29 4.76 4.76
C LEU A 19 -18.67 3.50 4.16
N CYS A 20 -18.03 2.65 4.97
CA CYS A 20 -17.50 1.37 4.51
C CYS A 20 -18.63 0.40 4.12
N ASP A 21 -19.75 0.38 4.85
CA ASP A 21 -20.94 -0.40 4.48
C ASP A 21 -21.56 0.10 3.17
N ASP A 22 -21.68 1.43 3.02
CA ASP A 22 -22.13 2.06 1.77
C ASP A 22 -21.21 1.67 0.60
N LEU A 23 -19.89 1.64 0.82
CA LEU A 23 -18.92 1.25 -0.19
C LEU A 23 -19.10 -0.22 -0.60
N LEU A 24 -19.24 -1.13 0.36
CA LEU A 24 -19.45 -2.57 0.11
C LEU A 24 -20.79 -2.88 -0.55
N SER A 25 -21.83 -2.10 -0.27
CA SER A 25 -23.16 -2.26 -0.86
C SER A 25 -23.32 -1.56 -2.22
N SER A 26 -22.44 -0.60 -2.54
CA SER A 26 -22.51 0.16 -3.78
C SER A 26 -22.40 -0.72 -5.03
N LYS A 27 -23.21 -0.40 -6.06
CA LYS A 27 -23.20 -1.07 -7.37
C LYS A 27 -22.66 -0.19 -8.50
N GLY A 28 -22.46 1.11 -8.25
CA GLY A 28 -22.04 2.09 -9.27
C GLY A 28 -20.58 2.50 -9.11
N ALA A 29 -19.78 2.35 -10.18
CA ALA A 29 -18.35 2.64 -10.14
C ALA A 29 -18.02 4.09 -9.74
N ALA A 30 -18.72 5.08 -10.27
CA ALA A 30 -18.47 6.50 -9.96
C ALA A 30 -18.76 6.85 -8.49
N PHE A 31 -19.82 6.28 -7.92
CA PHE A 31 -20.16 6.46 -6.51
C PHE A 31 -19.14 5.76 -5.60
N GLY A 32 -18.73 4.54 -5.96
CA GLY A 32 -17.69 3.79 -5.26
C GLY A 32 -16.35 4.54 -5.18
N ILE A 33 -15.89 5.14 -6.28
CA ILE A 33 -14.65 5.96 -6.29
C ILE A 33 -14.76 7.14 -5.32
N THR A 34 -15.91 7.82 -5.30
CA THR A 34 -16.12 8.99 -4.43
C THR A 34 -16.13 8.60 -2.96
N LEU A 35 -16.80 7.51 -2.61
CA LEU A 35 -16.82 6.97 -1.24
C LEU A 35 -15.43 6.50 -0.81
N ALA A 36 -14.74 5.72 -1.64
CA ALA A 36 -13.39 5.25 -1.34
C ALA A 36 -12.44 6.41 -1.03
N ARG A 37 -12.50 7.47 -1.85
CA ARG A 37 -11.72 8.69 -1.62
C ARG A 37 -12.08 9.39 -0.31
N ASP A 38 -13.36 9.53 0.02
CA ASP A 38 -13.78 10.16 1.29
C ASP A 38 -13.35 9.32 2.50
N ILE A 39 -13.46 7.99 2.44
CA ILE A 39 -13.05 7.09 3.51
C ILE A 39 -11.54 7.22 3.77
N LEU A 40 -10.71 7.10 2.73
CA LEU A 40 -9.25 7.19 2.87
C LEU A 40 -8.82 8.58 3.35
N PHE A 41 -9.43 9.65 2.82
CA PHE A 41 -9.18 11.00 3.29
C PHE A 41 -9.50 11.18 4.77
N ARG A 42 -10.67 10.70 5.23
CA ARG A 42 -11.05 10.78 6.64
C ARG A 42 -10.12 9.96 7.53
N TYR A 43 -9.78 8.75 7.11
CA TYR A 43 -8.82 7.90 7.82
C TYR A 43 -7.47 8.59 8.03
N HIS A 44 -6.94 9.26 7.00
CA HIS A 44 -5.66 9.97 7.09
C HIS A 44 -5.68 11.14 8.07
N ASN A 45 -6.85 11.73 8.32
CA ASN A 45 -7.04 12.83 9.26
C ASN A 45 -7.45 12.38 10.67
N LEU A 46 -7.50 11.07 10.93
CA LEU A 46 -7.74 10.53 12.28
C LEU A 46 -6.51 10.67 13.17
N SER A 47 -6.75 10.77 14.48
CA SER A 47 -5.71 10.62 15.48
C SER A 47 -5.16 9.18 15.47
N HIS A 48 -3.99 8.97 16.07
CA HIS A 48 -3.41 7.62 16.16
C HIS A 48 -4.35 6.63 16.89
N GLU A 49 -5.02 7.08 17.96
CA GLU A 49 -6.00 6.28 18.70
C GLU A 49 -7.24 5.96 17.86
N ASP A 50 -7.75 6.96 17.11
CA ASP A 50 -8.91 6.76 16.23
C ASP A 50 -8.60 5.84 15.05
N LYS A 51 -7.38 5.89 14.50
CA LYS A 51 -6.92 4.94 13.48
C LYS A 51 -6.92 3.51 14.00
N LEU A 52 -6.42 3.28 15.22
CA LEU A 52 -6.46 1.98 15.87
C LEU A 52 -7.91 1.50 16.05
N ASN A 53 -8.77 2.35 16.62
CA ASN A 53 -10.19 2.04 16.83
C ASN A 53 -10.91 1.70 15.51
N PHE A 54 -10.59 2.43 14.43
CA PHE A 54 -11.13 2.13 13.11
C PHE A 54 -10.68 0.75 12.60
N LEU A 55 -9.38 0.44 12.68
CA LEU A 55 -8.84 -0.84 12.22
C LEU A 55 -9.42 -2.02 13.03
N LEU A 56 -9.59 -1.87 14.34
CA LEU A 56 -10.25 -2.87 15.19
C LEU A 56 -11.71 -3.08 14.78
N GLN A 57 -12.45 -2.01 14.52
CA GLN A 57 -13.83 -2.11 14.04
C GLN A 57 -13.94 -2.76 12.66
N VAL A 58 -13.04 -2.41 11.72
CA VAL A 58 -12.96 -3.05 10.40
C VAL A 58 -12.67 -4.54 10.55
N ASN A 59 -11.71 -4.91 11.41
CA ASN A 59 -11.34 -6.29 11.65
C ASN A 59 -12.52 -7.10 12.18
N GLU A 60 -13.22 -6.58 13.18
CA GLU A 60 -14.33 -7.29 13.83
C GLU A 60 -15.59 -7.34 12.98
N LYS A 61 -15.96 -6.24 12.31
CA LYS A 61 -17.23 -6.15 11.58
C LYS A 61 -17.23 -6.93 10.28
N TYR A 62 -16.10 -6.96 9.57
CA TYR A 62 -16.02 -7.54 8.23
C TYR A 62 -15.37 -8.93 8.20
N LYS A 63 -15.07 -9.52 9.38
CA LYS A 63 -14.59 -10.90 9.48
C LYS A 63 -15.63 -11.89 8.98
N PRO A 64 -15.21 -13.10 8.54
CA PRO A 64 -16.13 -14.15 8.16
C PRO A 64 -17.12 -14.49 9.29
N ASP A 65 -18.40 -14.61 8.96
CA ASP A 65 -19.44 -15.03 9.91
C ASP A 65 -19.41 -16.55 10.08
N THR A 66 -19.13 -17.00 11.30
CA THR A 66 -19.07 -18.41 11.69
C THR A 66 -20.36 -19.18 11.39
N ALA A 67 -21.53 -18.57 11.58
CA ALA A 67 -22.80 -19.25 11.32
C ALA A 67 -23.00 -19.49 9.82
N ASN A 68 -22.58 -18.54 8.98
CA ASN A 68 -22.59 -18.70 7.54
C ASN A 68 -21.55 -19.74 7.07
N ILE A 69 -20.39 -19.81 7.72
CA ILE A 69 -19.38 -20.84 7.46
C ILE A 69 -19.95 -22.22 7.75
N ASP A 70 -20.58 -22.43 8.91
CA ASP A 70 -21.16 -23.73 9.28
C ASP A 70 -22.23 -24.18 8.29
N ASN A 71 -23.10 -23.25 7.85
CA ASN A 71 -24.08 -23.51 6.80
C ASN A 71 -23.43 -23.89 5.46
N ALA A 72 -22.34 -23.21 5.09
CA ALA A 72 -21.61 -23.53 3.86
C ALA A 72 -20.86 -24.87 3.95
N ILE A 73 -20.35 -25.25 5.12
CA ILE A 73 -19.74 -26.57 5.37
C ILE A 73 -20.79 -27.66 5.22
N LYS A 74 -22.01 -27.44 5.75
CA LYS A 74 -23.13 -28.39 5.60
C LYS A 74 -23.48 -28.59 4.14
N ASP A 75 -23.68 -27.50 3.38
CA ASP A 75 -23.95 -27.55 1.94
C ASP A 75 -22.85 -28.31 1.18
N TYR A 76 -21.58 -28.04 1.49
CA TYR A 76 -20.45 -28.76 0.90
C TYR A 76 -20.45 -30.25 1.26
N THR A 77 -20.75 -30.60 2.51
CA THR A 77 -20.75 -31.98 2.98
C THR A 77 -21.83 -32.81 2.30
N GLU A 78 -23.01 -32.21 2.07
CA GLU A 78 -24.15 -32.85 1.40
C GLU A 78 -23.95 -32.97 -0.12
N ASN A 79 -23.44 -31.92 -0.77
CA ASN A 79 -23.45 -31.82 -2.23
C ASN A 79 -22.11 -32.12 -2.91
N LYS A 80 -20.97 -31.78 -2.29
CA LYS A 80 -19.58 -31.99 -2.77
C LYS A 80 -19.32 -31.62 -4.24
N ASN A 81 -19.99 -30.60 -4.74
CA ASN A 81 -19.87 -30.15 -6.13
C ASN A 81 -19.18 -28.77 -6.22
N SER A 82 -18.79 -28.37 -7.43
CA SER A 82 -18.09 -27.11 -7.68
C SER A 82 -18.81 -25.89 -7.12
N ARG A 83 -20.15 -25.86 -7.12
CA ARG A 83 -20.93 -24.73 -6.58
C ARG A 83 -20.79 -24.63 -5.07
N SER A 84 -20.90 -25.75 -4.36
CA SER A 84 -20.73 -25.80 -2.91
C SER A 84 -19.31 -25.43 -2.48
N ILE A 85 -18.28 -25.86 -3.24
CA ILE A 85 -16.88 -25.47 -3.04
C ILE A 85 -16.69 -23.95 -3.20
N LEU A 86 -17.21 -23.38 -4.29
CA LEU A 86 -17.13 -21.94 -4.55
C LEU A 86 -17.86 -21.13 -3.48
N ASN A 87 -19.02 -21.60 -3.01
CA ASN A 87 -19.76 -20.92 -1.95
C ASN A 87 -18.98 -20.94 -0.62
N LEU A 88 -18.44 -22.09 -0.23
CA LEU A 88 -17.61 -22.21 0.97
C LEU A 88 -16.40 -21.27 0.89
N SER A 89 -15.65 -21.32 -0.21
CA SER A 89 -14.50 -20.43 -0.44
C SER A 89 -14.87 -18.94 -0.34
N ARG A 90 -16.03 -18.54 -0.88
CA ARG A 90 -16.50 -17.16 -0.83
C ARG A 90 -16.84 -16.72 0.59
N ILE A 91 -17.57 -17.55 1.33
CA ILE A 91 -18.00 -17.25 2.71
C ILE A 91 -16.80 -17.19 3.66
N THR A 92 -15.86 -18.12 3.56
CA THR A 92 -14.66 -18.15 4.42
C THR A 92 -13.72 -16.98 4.15
N SER A 93 -13.79 -16.36 2.98
CA SER A 93 -12.97 -15.19 2.64
C SER A 93 -13.47 -13.88 3.29
N GLY A 94 -14.69 -13.87 3.85
CA GLY A 94 -15.29 -12.70 4.48
C GLY A 94 -15.46 -11.51 3.52
N THR A 95 -15.58 -10.30 4.09
CA THR A 95 -15.68 -9.05 3.30
C THR A 95 -14.55 -8.06 3.57
N ARG A 96 -13.64 -8.36 4.52
CA ARG A 96 -12.42 -7.56 4.77
C ARG A 96 -11.65 -7.31 3.47
N LYS A 97 -11.31 -8.36 2.72
CA LYS A 97 -10.54 -8.22 1.48
C LYS A 97 -11.25 -7.36 0.43
N GLU A 98 -12.55 -7.58 0.26
CA GLU A 98 -13.38 -6.83 -0.69
C GLU A 98 -13.43 -5.34 -0.33
N LEU A 99 -13.46 -4.98 0.96
CA LEU A 99 -13.43 -3.58 1.39
C LEU A 99 -12.17 -2.88 0.86
N PHE A 100 -10.98 -3.46 1.06
CA PHE A 100 -9.73 -2.86 0.58
C PHE A 100 -9.61 -2.86 -0.94
N VAL A 101 -10.14 -3.88 -1.62
CA VAL A 101 -10.23 -3.88 -3.09
C VAL A 101 -11.07 -2.70 -3.59
N ARG A 102 -12.19 -2.40 -2.93
CA ARG A 102 -13.02 -1.23 -3.26
C ARG A 102 -12.37 0.09 -2.86
N LEU A 103 -11.67 0.16 -1.73
CA LEU A 103 -10.91 1.36 -1.35
C LEU A 103 -9.85 1.71 -2.39
N ASN A 104 -9.27 0.71 -3.06
CA ASN A 104 -8.30 0.92 -4.13
C ASN A 104 -8.89 1.56 -5.40
N MET A 105 -10.22 1.70 -5.49
CA MET A 105 -10.85 2.47 -6.58
C MET A 105 -10.58 3.98 -6.45
N ALA A 106 -10.19 4.46 -5.26
CA ALA A 106 -9.81 5.85 -5.07
C ALA A 106 -8.56 6.21 -5.92
N PRO A 107 -8.45 7.46 -6.39
CA PRO A 107 -7.19 7.95 -6.96
C PRO A 107 -6.06 7.75 -5.94
N ASN A 108 -4.93 7.19 -6.38
CA ASN A 108 -3.80 6.80 -5.51
C ASN A 108 -4.14 5.79 -4.42
N GLY A 109 -5.26 5.06 -4.53
CA GLY A 109 -5.74 4.14 -3.50
C GLY A 109 -4.71 3.10 -3.06
N THR A 110 -3.85 2.63 -3.97
CA THR A 110 -2.81 1.65 -3.61
C THR A 110 -1.81 2.25 -2.62
N ALA A 111 -1.36 3.49 -2.85
CA ALA A 111 -0.43 4.17 -1.95
C ALA A 111 -1.08 4.46 -0.58
N GLU A 112 -2.33 4.86 -0.58
CA GLU A 112 -3.12 5.13 0.63
C GLU A 112 -3.31 3.86 1.47
N ILE A 113 -3.53 2.71 0.84
CA ILE A 113 -3.68 1.42 1.54
C ILE A 113 -2.32 0.90 2.03
N VAL A 114 -1.22 1.15 1.30
CA VAL A 114 0.14 0.88 1.79
C VAL A 114 0.45 1.71 3.05
N SER A 115 0.09 3.00 3.05
CA SER A 115 0.18 3.91 4.21
C SER A 115 -0.66 3.41 5.39
N LEU A 116 -1.92 3.01 5.14
CA LEU A 116 -2.77 2.39 6.15
C LEU A 116 -2.17 1.10 6.73
N ARG A 117 -1.50 0.28 5.92
CA ARG A 117 -0.80 -0.91 6.41
C ARG A 117 0.43 -0.55 7.25
N GLU A 118 1.12 0.54 6.95
CA GLU A 118 2.19 1.06 7.83
C GLU A 118 1.65 1.38 9.22
N ASP A 119 0.50 2.07 9.30
CA ASP A 119 -0.22 2.29 10.56
C ASP A 119 -0.56 0.97 11.25
N LEU A 120 -1.16 0.02 10.53
CA LEU A 120 -1.50 -1.32 11.05
C LEU A 120 -0.29 -2.04 11.66
N GLN A 121 0.86 -2.00 10.98
CA GLN A 121 2.09 -2.65 11.45
C GLN A 121 2.59 -2.07 12.77
N MET A 122 2.44 -0.76 13.00
CA MET A 122 2.77 -0.14 14.28
C MET A 122 1.87 -0.64 15.42
N PHE A 123 0.61 -0.97 15.13
CA PHE A 123 -0.36 -1.43 16.13
C PHE A 123 -0.26 -2.92 16.47
N LEU A 124 0.24 -3.75 15.55
CA LEU A 124 0.25 -5.22 15.69
C LEU A 124 0.94 -5.73 16.95
N LEU A 125 1.99 -5.04 17.43
CA LEU A 125 2.73 -5.47 18.63
C LEU A 125 1.85 -5.49 19.89
N LYS A 126 0.86 -4.60 19.98
CA LYS A 126 -0.03 -4.47 21.16
C LYS A 126 -1.43 -5.04 20.92
N ASN A 127 -1.79 -5.33 19.68
CA ASN A 127 -3.13 -5.75 19.26
C ASN A 127 -3.03 -6.96 18.31
N PRO A 128 -2.70 -8.16 18.82
CA PRO A 128 -2.48 -9.36 18.00
C PRO A 128 -3.72 -9.82 17.21
N GLU A 129 -4.92 -9.42 17.61
CA GLU A 129 -6.18 -9.65 16.89
C GLU A 129 -6.19 -9.02 15.48
N LEU A 130 -5.40 -7.98 15.26
CA LEU A 130 -5.24 -7.32 13.94
C LEU A 130 -4.39 -8.14 12.96
N LYS A 131 -3.79 -9.25 13.40
CA LYS A 131 -2.92 -10.09 12.56
C LYS A 131 -3.66 -10.66 11.34
N GLU A 132 -4.93 -11.02 11.51
CA GLU A 132 -5.76 -11.53 10.42
C GLU A 132 -6.02 -10.46 9.34
N LEU A 133 -6.25 -9.22 9.77
CA LEU A 133 -6.38 -8.07 8.87
C LEU A 133 -5.09 -7.83 8.09
N ASP A 134 -3.92 -7.96 8.73
CA ASP A 134 -2.63 -7.83 8.04
C ASP A 134 -2.41 -8.96 7.02
N TYR A 135 -2.79 -10.20 7.34
CA TYR A 135 -2.75 -11.30 6.38
C TYR A 135 -3.62 -11.04 5.15
N ASP A 136 -4.83 -10.50 5.35
CA ASP A 136 -5.72 -10.14 4.26
C ASP A 136 -5.08 -9.09 3.34
N LEU A 137 -4.42 -8.07 3.90
CA LEU A 137 -3.68 -7.05 3.14
C LEU A 137 -2.46 -7.63 2.42
N ILE A 138 -1.69 -8.52 3.05
CA ILE A 138 -0.56 -9.21 2.42
C ILE A 138 -1.03 -9.98 1.18
N ASP A 139 -2.13 -10.71 1.28
CA ASP A 139 -2.67 -11.48 0.17
C ASP A 139 -3.16 -10.59 -0.98
N ILE A 140 -3.78 -9.45 -0.65
CA ILE A 140 -4.15 -8.45 -1.65
C ILE A 140 -2.89 -7.89 -2.34
N PHE A 141 -1.89 -7.50 -1.56
CA PHE A 141 -0.65 -6.91 -2.05
C PHE A 141 0.17 -7.87 -2.92
N LYS A 142 0.17 -9.19 -2.63
CA LYS A 142 0.79 -10.17 -3.53
C LYS A 142 0.20 -10.14 -4.94
N ASN A 143 -1.11 -9.91 -5.06
CA ASN A 143 -1.77 -9.80 -6.36
C ASN A 143 -1.53 -8.44 -7.02
N TRP A 144 -1.52 -7.36 -6.24
CA TRP A 144 -1.31 -6.01 -6.77
C TRP A 144 0.13 -5.76 -7.19
N PHE A 145 1.11 -6.19 -6.40
CA PHE A 145 2.55 -6.02 -6.65
C PHE A 145 3.14 -7.25 -7.34
N ASN A 146 2.52 -7.67 -8.45
CA ASN A 146 3.03 -8.78 -9.24
C ASN A 146 4.43 -8.44 -9.80
N PRO A 147 5.47 -9.25 -9.54
CA PRO A 147 6.82 -9.00 -10.04
C PRO A 147 6.91 -8.80 -11.56
N GLY A 148 6.00 -9.39 -12.34
CA GLY A 148 5.93 -9.22 -13.79
C GLY A 148 5.64 -7.78 -14.25
N PHE A 149 5.14 -6.92 -13.36
CA PHE A 149 4.91 -5.50 -13.65
C PHE A 149 6.02 -4.58 -13.11
N LEU A 150 7.00 -5.11 -12.39
CA LEU A 150 8.14 -4.33 -11.92
C LEU A 150 9.01 -3.91 -13.11
N LYS A 151 9.22 -2.60 -13.24
CA LYS A 151 10.07 -2.02 -14.28
C LYS A 151 11.36 -1.55 -13.64
N LEU A 152 12.47 -2.18 -14.04
CA LEU A 152 13.80 -1.69 -13.71
C LEU A 152 14.08 -0.42 -14.51
N ARG A 153 14.45 0.67 -13.83
CA ARG A 153 14.88 1.93 -14.46
C ARG A 153 16.28 2.27 -13.98
N LYS A 154 17.12 2.77 -14.88
CA LYS A 154 18.39 3.40 -14.51
C LYS A 154 18.07 4.77 -13.92
N ILE A 155 18.62 5.06 -12.74
CA ILE A 155 18.58 6.37 -12.11
C ILE A 155 19.79 7.16 -12.59
N THR A 156 19.55 8.38 -13.01
CA THR A 156 20.55 9.36 -13.46
C THR A 156 20.23 10.72 -12.86
N TRP A 157 21.14 11.67 -13.01
CA TRP A 157 20.90 13.04 -12.56
C TRP A 157 19.70 13.72 -13.25
N ASP A 158 19.32 13.25 -14.44
CA ASP A 158 18.14 13.73 -15.19
C ASP A 158 16.82 13.10 -14.72
N THR A 159 16.87 12.18 -13.74
CA THR A 159 15.66 11.60 -13.15
C THR A 159 14.89 12.69 -12.41
N LYS A 160 13.55 12.65 -12.46
CA LYS A 160 12.67 13.62 -11.79
C LYS A 160 13.14 13.88 -10.36
N ALA A 161 13.27 15.16 -9.98
CA ALA A 161 13.76 15.57 -8.66
C ALA A 161 12.97 14.91 -7.51
N ALA A 162 11.65 14.79 -7.64
CA ALA A 162 10.80 14.12 -6.65
C ALA A 162 11.19 12.64 -6.40
N ILE A 163 11.70 11.93 -7.41
CA ILE A 163 12.20 10.55 -7.24
C ILE A 163 13.55 10.57 -6.53
N LEU A 164 14.44 11.50 -6.89
CA LEU A 164 15.75 11.65 -6.26
C LEU A 164 15.62 11.98 -4.76
N GLU A 165 14.68 12.85 -4.39
CA GLU A 165 14.36 13.17 -3.00
C GLU A 165 13.86 11.95 -2.21
N LYS A 166 13.04 11.10 -2.83
CA LYS A 166 12.61 9.82 -2.22
C LYS A 166 13.78 8.87 -2.01
N LEU A 167 14.66 8.71 -3.00
CA LEU A 167 15.87 7.87 -2.87
C LEU A 167 16.78 8.39 -1.76
N LEU A 168 16.96 9.71 -1.65
CA LEU A 168 17.70 10.34 -0.55
C LEU A 168 17.07 10.01 0.81
N LYS A 169 15.74 10.09 0.92
CA LYS A 169 14.98 9.77 2.14
C LYS A 169 15.03 8.29 2.51
N TYR A 170 15.03 7.39 1.53
CA TYR A 170 14.92 5.95 1.75
C TYR A 170 16.26 5.23 1.93
N GLU A 171 17.38 5.90 1.73
CA GLU A 171 18.71 5.34 1.94
C GLU A 171 18.97 5.04 3.43
N LYS A 172 18.90 3.75 3.79
CA LYS A 172 19.04 3.25 5.16
C LYS A 172 20.38 2.60 5.46
N VAL A 173 21.20 2.29 4.45
CA VAL A 173 22.49 1.61 4.66
C VAL A 173 23.61 2.63 4.83
N HIS A 174 23.63 3.63 3.95
CA HIS A 174 24.61 4.70 3.95
C HIS A 174 23.90 6.03 3.70
N SER A 175 23.27 6.59 4.73
CA SER A 175 22.49 7.82 4.61
C SER A 175 23.27 8.91 3.90
N MET A 176 22.66 9.47 2.86
CA MET A 176 23.18 10.59 2.12
C MET A 176 22.74 11.89 2.81
N LYS A 177 23.67 12.82 3.01
CA LYS A 177 23.38 14.08 3.71
C LYS A 177 22.57 15.04 2.86
N ASP A 178 22.87 15.09 1.56
CA ASP A 178 22.30 16.06 0.64
C ASP A 178 22.29 15.53 -0.80
N MET A 179 21.77 16.37 -1.69
CA MET A 179 21.68 16.08 -3.12
C MET A 179 23.05 16.02 -3.81
N ASN A 180 24.10 16.63 -3.22
CA ASN A 180 25.46 16.56 -3.77
C ASN A 180 26.06 15.16 -3.57
N GLU A 181 25.85 14.56 -2.40
CA GLU A 181 26.26 13.17 -2.16
C GLU A 181 25.54 12.20 -3.10
N LEU A 182 24.24 12.41 -3.36
CA LEU A 182 23.51 11.63 -4.37
C LEU A 182 24.11 11.81 -5.77
N LYS A 183 24.51 13.03 -6.15
CA LYS A 183 25.16 13.29 -7.44
C LYS A 183 26.45 12.50 -7.61
N ILE A 184 27.27 12.42 -6.57
CA ILE A 184 28.52 11.64 -6.57
C ILE A 184 28.21 10.15 -6.79
N ARG A 185 27.15 9.63 -6.16
CA ARG A 185 26.69 8.23 -6.33
C ARG A 185 26.06 7.94 -7.68
N LEU A 186 25.72 8.98 -8.46
CA LEU A 186 25.26 8.87 -9.83
C LEU A 186 26.38 9.12 -10.86
N GLY A 187 27.63 9.26 -10.40
CA GLY A 187 28.79 9.54 -11.24
C GLY A 187 29.16 8.43 -12.23
N GLU A 188 30.19 8.69 -13.04
CA GLU A 188 30.56 7.87 -14.21
C GLU A 188 30.83 6.39 -13.89
N ASN A 189 31.53 6.12 -12.78
CA ASN A 189 31.85 4.77 -12.30
C ASN A 189 30.80 4.22 -11.33
N ARG A 190 29.58 4.74 -11.37
CA ARG A 190 28.46 4.28 -10.57
C ARG A 190 27.28 3.92 -11.47
N ARG A 191 26.52 2.91 -11.09
CA ARG A 191 25.24 2.58 -11.70
C ARG A 191 24.22 2.49 -10.59
N PHE A 192 23.14 3.22 -10.75
CA PHE A 192 22.03 3.21 -9.82
C PHE A 192 20.80 2.75 -10.58
N PHE A 193 20.16 1.68 -10.11
CA PHE A 193 18.89 1.21 -10.65
C PHE A 193 17.83 1.19 -9.57
N ALA A 194 16.56 1.39 -9.97
CA ALA A 194 15.42 1.17 -9.08
C ALA A 194 14.28 0.47 -9.82
N TYR A 195 13.56 -0.37 -9.09
CA TYR A 195 12.32 -1.01 -9.52
C TYR A 195 11.12 -0.14 -9.18
N PHE A 196 10.27 0.07 -10.17
CA PHE A 196 9.01 0.80 -10.07
C PHE A 196 7.84 -0.12 -10.40
N HIS A 197 6.73 0.04 -9.71
CA HIS A 197 5.49 -0.66 -10.01
C HIS A 197 4.44 0.33 -10.53
N PRO A 198 3.66 0.02 -11.58
CA PRO A 198 2.65 0.94 -12.13
C PRO A 198 1.57 1.36 -11.12
N ALA A 199 1.32 0.55 -10.09
CA ALA A 199 0.37 0.88 -9.03
C ALA A 199 0.87 1.93 -8.03
N LEU A 200 2.18 2.24 -8.01
CA LEU A 200 2.78 3.30 -7.20
C LEU A 200 3.59 4.22 -8.11
N GLU A 201 2.94 5.28 -8.60
CA GLU A 201 3.56 6.22 -9.53
C GLU A 201 4.76 6.92 -8.90
N ASP A 202 5.88 6.97 -9.64
CA ASP A 202 7.12 7.61 -9.22
C ASP A 202 7.61 7.19 -7.81
N GLU A 203 7.28 5.96 -7.39
CA GLU A 203 7.71 5.37 -6.13
C GLU A 203 8.79 4.31 -6.37
N PRO A 204 10.05 4.55 -5.95
CA PRO A 204 11.10 3.55 -6.05
C PRO A 204 10.92 2.50 -4.94
N ILE A 205 10.54 1.27 -5.29
CA ILE A 205 10.21 0.21 -4.31
C ILE A 205 11.48 -0.48 -3.80
N ILE A 206 12.38 -0.80 -4.72
CA ILE A 206 13.67 -1.44 -4.44
C ILE A 206 14.69 -0.71 -5.29
N PHE A 207 15.84 -0.37 -4.71
CA PHE A 207 16.89 0.31 -5.46
C PHE A 207 18.26 -0.27 -5.11
N VAL A 208 19.16 -0.22 -6.09
CA VAL A 208 20.48 -0.88 -6.03
C VAL A 208 21.52 0.08 -6.57
N GLU A 209 22.50 0.38 -5.72
CA GLU A 209 23.70 1.13 -6.08
C GLU A 209 24.84 0.17 -6.39
N ILE A 210 25.55 0.40 -7.50
CA ILE A 210 26.65 -0.43 -7.99
C ILE A 210 27.85 0.47 -8.27
N ALA A 211 29.00 0.11 -7.71
CA ALA A 211 30.27 0.75 -8.00
C ALA A 211 31.09 -0.10 -8.99
N LEU A 212 31.45 0.48 -10.13
CA LEU A 212 32.31 -0.16 -11.12
C LEU A 212 33.76 0.00 -10.69
N THR A 213 34.44 -1.11 -10.42
CA THR A 213 35.80 -1.15 -9.87
C THR A 213 36.67 -2.15 -10.62
N LYS A 214 38.00 -2.00 -10.52
CA LYS A 214 38.97 -2.96 -11.04
C LYS A 214 39.36 -3.93 -9.92
N GLY A 215 38.60 -5.01 -9.76
CA GLY A 215 38.77 -6.01 -8.69
C GLY A 215 37.75 -5.84 -7.56
N LEU A 216 37.79 -6.72 -6.57
CA LEU A 216 36.90 -6.65 -5.41
C LEU A 216 37.37 -5.59 -4.42
N ALA A 217 36.47 -4.69 -4.02
CA ALA A 217 36.74 -3.73 -2.95
C ALA A 217 36.89 -4.45 -1.60
N LYS A 218 37.77 -3.92 -0.74
CA LYS A 218 38.03 -4.48 0.58
C LYS A 218 37.27 -3.76 1.70
N SER A 219 36.71 -2.60 1.40
CA SER A 219 35.92 -1.80 2.34
C SER A 219 34.88 -0.95 1.63
N ILE A 220 33.81 -0.56 2.34
CA ILE A 220 32.80 0.35 1.80
C ILE A 220 33.35 1.76 1.59
N GLN A 221 34.33 2.19 2.41
CA GLN A 221 34.98 3.48 2.28
C GLN A 221 35.74 3.63 0.95
N GLU A 222 36.26 2.54 0.38
CA GLU A 222 36.83 2.54 -0.98
C GLU A 222 35.79 2.85 -2.06
N LEU A 223 34.51 2.55 -1.80
CA LEU A 223 33.41 2.72 -2.75
C LEU A 223 32.68 4.07 -2.59
N THR A 224 32.70 4.67 -1.40
CA THR A 224 31.95 5.89 -1.09
C THR A 224 32.78 7.17 -1.13
N ARG A 225 34.13 7.07 -1.14
CA ARG A 225 34.99 8.25 -1.30
C ARG A 225 34.73 8.92 -2.65
N PRO A 226 34.69 10.27 -2.71
CA PRO A 226 34.76 10.99 -3.97
C PRO A 226 36.00 10.51 -4.73
N ASN A 227 35.87 10.24 -6.02
CA ASN A 227 37.05 10.01 -6.85
C ASN A 227 37.85 11.32 -6.84
N ASP A 228 38.99 11.34 -6.16
CA ASP A 228 40.01 12.33 -6.48
C ASP A 228 40.47 12.01 -7.91
N GLU A 229 40.20 12.91 -8.85
CA GLU A 229 40.79 12.89 -10.19
C GLU A 229 42.31 13.08 -10.05
N LYS A 230 43.01 12.01 -9.67
CA LYS A 230 44.45 11.86 -9.84
C LYS A 230 44.74 10.40 -10.18
N ASN A 231 44.65 10.10 -11.47
CA ASN A 231 45.69 9.45 -12.27
C ASN A 231 45.22 9.25 -13.71
#